data_AF-A0AAV9XLX1-F1
#
_entry.id   AF-A0AAV9XLX1-F1
#
_cell.length_a   1.000
_cell.length_b   1.000
_cell.length_c   1.000
_cell.angle_alpha   90.00
_cell.angle_beta   90.00
_cell.angle_gamma   90.00
#
_symmetry.space_group_name_H-M   'P 1'
#
loop_
_entity.id
_entity.type
_entity.pdbx_description
1 polymer ?
#
loop_
_entity_poly.entity_id
_entity_poly.type
_entity_poly.pdbx_seq_one_letter_code
_entity_poly.pdbx_strand_id
1 'polypeptide(L)'
;MSSKLSQTQITGLLVQAKQQKKLSFEDLGKAIGRDEVAVAAIFYGQHHASPEDIAGLAKTLDLDGNDLAYWLSGYPDRGNGVEMPPKEPLIYRLYEIVQNYGQAYKAVLNEKFGDGIMSAIAFSTKVDKEVDEQGNTWVLISMRGKWLPFSRF
;
A
#
# COMPACT_ATOMS: atom_id res chain seq x y z
N MET A 1 -12.97 -21.08 17.69
CA MET A 1 -12.07 -19.95 17.97
C MET A 1 -10.92 -20.07 17.01
N SER A 2 -10.69 -19.04 16.21
CA SER A 2 -9.64 -19.11 15.20
C SER A 2 -8.29 -18.90 15.84
N SER A 3 -7.33 -19.73 15.42
CA SER A 3 -5.98 -19.70 15.95
C SER A 3 -5.29 -18.38 15.57
N LYS A 4 -4.37 -17.94 16.43
CA LYS A 4 -3.53 -16.78 16.13
C LYS A 4 -2.60 -17.16 14.98
N LEU A 5 -2.75 -16.50 13.83
CA LEU A 5 -1.88 -16.64 12.68
C LEU A 5 -0.77 -15.59 12.69
N SER A 6 0.38 -15.92 12.12
CA SER A 6 1.41 -14.93 11.80
C SER A 6 0.96 -14.06 10.61
N GLN A 7 1.56 -12.87 10.46
CA GLN A 7 1.25 -11.99 9.32
C GLN A 7 1.46 -12.70 7.99
N THR A 8 2.54 -13.48 7.84
CA THR A 8 2.82 -14.26 6.62
C THR A 8 1.72 -15.28 6.32
N GLN A 9 1.18 -15.94 7.35
CA GLN A 9 0.08 -16.89 7.18
C GLN A 9 -1.21 -16.18 6.76
N ILE A 10 -1.52 -15.03 7.36
CA ILE A 10 -2.67 -14.20 6.98
C ILE A 10 -2.54 -13.74 5.52
N THR A 11 -1.37 -13.20 5.14
CA THR A 11 -1.08 -12.80 3.76
C THR A 11 -1.28 -13.97 2.79
N GLY A 12 -0.74 -15.15 3.12
CA GLY A 12 -0.87 -16.35 2.29
C GLY A 12 -2.33 -16.77 2.09
N LEU A 13 -3.13 -16.76 3.15
CA LEU A 13 -4.56 -17.10 3.11
C LEU A 13 -5.34 -16.11 2.23
N LEU A 14 -5.14 -14.81 2.43
CA LEU A 14 -5.84 -13.78 1.65
C LEU A 14 -5.46 -13.85 0.16
N VAL A 15 -4.17 -14.01 -0.16
CA VAL A 15 -3.69 -14.16 -1.54
C VAL A 15 -4.25 -15.42 -2.18
N GLN A 16 -4.28 -16.55 -1.46
CA GLN A 16 -4.85 -17.80 -1.95
C GLN A 16 -6.34 -17.66 -2.26
N ALA A 17 -7.13 -17.07 -1.35
CA ALA A 17 -8.56 -16.85 -1.56
C ALA A 17 -8.83 -15.95 -2.77
N LYS A 18 -8.06 -14.86 -2.91
CA LYS A 18 -8.09 -13.97 -4.08
C LYS A 18 -7.80 -14.73 -5.38
N GLN A 19 -6.78 -15.59 -5.40
CA GLN A 19 -6.42 -16.40 -6.56
C GLN A 19 -7.48 -17.43 -6.92
N GLN A 20 -8.07 -18.13 -5.94
CA GLN A 20 -9.13 -19.10 -6.16
C GLN A 20 -10.37 -18.48 -6.81
N LYS A 21 -10.70 -17.24 -6.42
CA LYS A 21 -11.79 -16.47 -7.04
C LYS A 21 -11.39 -15.73 -8.31
N LYS A 22 -10.12 -15.79 -8.72
CA LYS A 22 -9.56 -15.09 -9.89
C LYS A 22 -9.79 -13.58 -9.86
N LEU A 23 -9.74 -12.98 -8.67
CA LEU A 23 -9.93 -11.54 -8.48
C LEU A 23 -8.60 -10.79 -8.58
N SER A 24 -8.63 -9.59 -9.15
CA SER A 24 -7.54 -8.62 -9.10
C SER A 24 -7.59 -7.80 -7.79
N PHE A 25 -6.55 -6.99 -7.51
CA PHE A 25 -6.65 -6.02 -6.41
C PHE A 25 -7.59 -4.86 -6.75
N GLU A 26 -7.69 -4.48 -8.02
CA GLU A 26 -8.69 -3.54 -8.53
C GLU A 26 -10.11 -3.98 -8.19
N ASP A 27 -10.46 -5.26 -8.42
CA ASP A 27 -11.79 -5.80 -8.12
C ASP A 27 -12.11 -5.71 -6.62
N LEU A 28 -11.14 -6.04 -5.77
CA LEU A 28 -11.29 -5.94 -4.32
C LEU A 28 -11.38 -4.48 -3.86
N GLY A 29 -10.62 -3.59 -4.50
CA GLY A 29 -10.68 -2.15 -4.24
C GLY A 29 -12.05 -1.57 -4.55
N LYS A 30 -12.63 -1.94 -5.71
CA LYS A 30 -14.02 -1.60 -6.08
C LYS A 30 -15.01 -2.12 -5.05
N ALA A 31 -14.81 -3.33 -4.52
CA ALA A 31 -15.71 -3.94 -3.55
C ALA A 31 -15.73 -3.23 -2.18
N ILE A 32 -14.60 -2.65 -1.75
CA ILE A 32 -14.48 -2.00 -0.42
C ILE A 32 -14.29 -0.48 -0.50
N GLY A 33 -14.37 0.11 -1.69
CA GLY A 33 -14.21 1.56 -1.89
C GLY A 33 -12.79 2.07 -1.62
N ARG A 34 -11.77 1.26 -1.89
CA ARG A 34 -10.35 1.63 -1.72
C ARG A 34 -9.56 1.52 -3.03
N ASP A 35 -8.47 2.26 -3.10
CA ASP A 35 -7.47 2.10 -4.15
C ASP A 35 -6.77 0.74 -4.03
N GLU A 36 -6.43 0.11 -5.17
CA GLU A 36 -5.85 -1.22 -5.21
C GLU A 36 -4.52 -1.34 -4.45
N VAL A 37 -3.71 -0.28 -4.39
CA VAL A 37 -2.46 -0.27 -3.63
C VAL A 37 -2.75 -0.33 -2.13
N ALA A 38 -3.81 0.34 -1.67
CA ALA A 38 -4.23 0.30 -0.27
C ALA A 38 -4.79 -1.09 0.12
N VAL A 39 -5.49 -1.76 -0.80
CA VAL A 39 -5.97 -3.15 -0.59
C VAL A 39 -4.80 -4.11 -0.49
N ALA A 40 -3.83 -4.01 -1.42
CA ALA A 40 -2.62 -4.81 -1.35
C ALA A 40 -1.86 -4.56 -0.04
N ALA A 41 -1.76 -3.31 0.40
CA ALA A 41 -1.14 -2.96 1.69
C ALA A 41 -1.87 -3.59 2.90
N ILE A 42 -3.21 -3.72 2.88
CA ILE A 42 -3.94 -4.50 3.91
C ILE A 42 -3.47 -5.96 3.90
N PHE A 43 -3.41 -6.59 2.71
CA PHE A 43 -3.01 -7.99 2.58
C PHE A 43 -1.62 -8.26 3.14
N TYR A 44 -0.69 -7.32 2.96
CA TYR A 44 0.68 -7.41 3.47
C TYR A 44 0.84 -6.86 4.90
N GLY A 45 -0.26 -6.54 5.60
CA GLY A 45 -0.22 -6.07 7.00
C GLY A 45 0.37 -4.67 7.17
N GLN A 46 0.38 -3.87 6.11
CA GLN A 46 0.92 -2.51 6.10
C GLN A 46 -0.16 -1.43 6.18
N HIS A 47 -1.44 -1.82 6.22
CA HIS A 47 -2.55 -0.90 6.36
C HIS A 47 -3.65 -1.48 7.25
N HIS A 48 -4.29 -0.60 8.02
CA HIS A 48 -5.43 -0.96 8.86
C HIS A 48 -6.68 -1.16 7.98
N ALA A 49 -7.44 -2.22 8.28
CA ALA A 49 -8.73 -2.52 7.68
C ALA A 49 -9.84 -2.08 8.65
N SER A 50 -10.74 -1.22 8.18
CA SER A 50 -11.92 -0.83 8.95
C SER A 50 -12.92 -2.00 9.05
N PRO A 51 -13.93 -1.91 9.93
CA PRO A 51 -15.00 -2.90 9.97
C PRO A 51 -15.70 -3.12 8.62
N GLU A 52 -15.87 -2.05 7.85
CA GLU A 52 -16.45 -2.08 6.50
C GLU A 52 -15.53 -2.80 5.50
N ASP A 53 -14.22 -2.52 5.56
CA ASP A 53 -13.23 -3.24 4.74
C ASP A 53 -13.27 -4.74 5.04
N ILE A 54 -13.30 -5.11 6.33
CA ILE A 54 -13.34 -6.52 6.77
C ILE A 54 -14.61 -7.20 6.24
N ALA A 55 -15.78 -6.59 6.41
CA ALA A 55 -17.03 -7.16 5.95
C ALA A 55 -17.06 -7.31 4.42
N GLY A 56 -16.56 -6.31 3.69
CA GLY A 56 -16.47 -6.34 2.24
C GLY A 56 -15.49 -7.39 1.72
N LEU A 57 -14.30 -7.50 2.34
CA LEU A 57 -13.31 -8.52 2.00
C LEU A 57 -13.80 -9.93 2.34
N ALA A 58 -14.39 -10.14 3.51
CA ALA A 58 -14.95 -11.44 3.92
C ALA A 58 -16.00 -11.92 2.91
N LYS A 59 -16.94 -11.05 2.53
CA LYS A 59 -17.95 -11.37 1.52
C LYS A 59 -17.34 -11.66 0.15
N THR A 60 -16.41 -10.82 -0.30
CA THR A 60 -15.85 -10.90 -1.66
C THR A 60 -14.92 -12.10 -1.81
N LEU A 61 -14.14 -12.41 -0.77
CA LEU A 61 -13.21 -13.55 -0.72
C LEU A 61 -13.85 -14.84 -0.21
N ASP A 62 -15.11 -14.79 0.25
CA ASP A 62 -15.85 -15.94 0.83
C ASP A 62 -15.08 -16.58 1.98
N LEU A 63 -14.67 -15.71 2.91
CA LEU A 63 -13.96 -16.05 4.13
C LEU A 63 -14.84 -15.71 5.34
N ASP A 64 -14.60 -16.37 6.46
CA ASP A 64 -15.33 -16.09 7.69
C ASP A 64 -14.99 -14.67 8.20
N GLY A 65 -16.03 -13.86 8.43
CA GLY A 65 -15.88 -12.48 8.85
C GLY A 65 -15.33 -12.31 10.27
N ASN A 66 -15.60 -13.27 11.18
CA ASN A 66 -15.07 -13.23 12.54
C ASN A 66 -13.56 -13.52 12.54
N ASP A 67 -13.12 -14.45 11.69
CA ASP A 67 -11.71 -14.77 11.52
C ASP A 67 -10.93 -13.58 10.95
N LEU A 68 -11.44 -12.98 9.87
CA LEU A 68 -10.82 -11.78 9.29
C LEU A 68 -10.82 -10.62 10.28
N ALA A 69 -11.91 -10.41 11.03
CA ALA A 69 -11.95 -9.40 12.08
C ALA A 69 -10.86 -9.65 13.14
N TYR A 70 -10.75 -10.89 13.63
CA TYR A 70 -9.74 -11.26 14.62
C TYR A 70 -8.30 -11.01 14.12
N TRP A 71 -8.04 -11.23 12.83
CA TRP A 71 -6.71 -11.06 12.24
C TRP A 71 -6.39 -9.63 11.80
N LEU A 72 -7.38 -8.85 11.33
CA LEU A 72 -7.15 -7.57 10.65
C LEU A 72 -7.60 -6.32 11.43
N SER A 73 -8.37 -6.47 12.51
CA SER A 73 -8.90 -5.31 13.25
C SER A 73 -7.86 -4.59 14.12
N GLY A 74 -6.67 -5.18 14.30
CA GLY A 74 -5.58 -4.59 15.06
C GLY A 74 -4.92 -3.39 14.37
N TYR A 75 -4.04 -2.71 15.12
CA TYR A 75 -3.16 -1.70 14.53
C TYR A 75 -1.98 -2.39 13.83
N PRO A 76 -1.69 -2.06 12.56
CA PRO A 76 -0.60 -2.71 11.83
C PRO A 76 0.78 -2.32 12.35
N ASP A 77 1.63 -3.32 12.56
CA ASP A 77 3.07 -3.16 12.81
C ASP A 77 3.82 -3.02 11.48
N ARG A 78 3.84 -1.78 10.97
CA ARG A 78 4.32 -1.45 9.63
C ARG A 78 5.85 -1.47 9.55
N GLY A 79 6.37 -1.71 8.35
CA GLY A 79 7.80 -1.65 8.06
C GLY A 79 8.51 -3.01 8.07
N ASN A 80 7.82 -4.07 8.49
CA ASN A 80 8.35 -5.43 8.50
C ASN A 80 8.11 -6.21 7.19
N GLY A 81 7.47 -5.59 6.19
CA GLY A 81 7.11 -6.23 4.93
C GLY A 81 8.25 -6.34 3.91
N VAL A 82 9.31 -5.54 4.05
CA VAL A 82 10.47 -5.50 3.14
C VAL A 82 11.74 -5.36 3.97
N GLU A 83 12.65 -6.33 3.85
CA GLU A 83 13.99 -6.23 4.41
C GLU A 83 14.80 -5.16 3.64
N MET A 84 15.52 -4.30 4.37
CA MET A 84 16.34 -3.24 3.77
C MET A 84 17.83 -3.63 3.75
N PRO A 85 18.55 -3.43 2.63
CA PRO A 85 18.04 -2.95 1.34
C PRO A 85 17.15 -3.99 0.65
N PRO A 86 16.14 -3.58 -0.16
CA PRO A 86 15.24 -4.52 -0.83
C PRO A 86 16.01 -5.47 -1.74
N LYS A 87 15.72 -6.77 -1.66
CA LYS A 87 16.33 -7.78 -2.53
C LYS A 87 15.53 -8.03 -3.80
N GLU A 88 14.22 -7.79 -3.76
CA GLU A 88 13.34 -7.96 -4.91
C GLU A 88 13.59 -6.82 -5.93
N PRO A 89 13.89 -7.14 -7.21
CA PRO A 89 14.30 -6.13 -8.18
C PRO A 89 13.31 -4.99 -8.41
N LEU A 90 12.00 -5.24 -8.49
CA LEU A 90 11.00 -4.18 -8.71
C LEU A 90 10.98 -3.19 -7.55
N ILE A 91 10.95 -3.67 -6.31
CA ILE A 91 11.01 -2.83 -5.10
C ILE A 91 12.37 -2.11 -5.00
N TYR A 92 13.46 -2.78 -5.37
CA TYR A 92 14.79 -2.18 -5.36
C TYR A 92 14.90 -0.96 -6.29
N ARG A 93 14.20 -0.94 -7.44
CA ARG A 93 14.21 0.26 -8.31
C ARG A 93 13.55 1.47 -7.67
N LEU A 94 12.51 1.28 -6.85
CA LEU A 94 11.91 2.39 -6.10
C LEU A 94 12.89 2.93 -5.05
N TYR A 95 13.63 2.05 -4.38
CA TYR A 95 14.72 2.44 -3.49
C TYR A 95 15.84 3.19 -4.23
N GLU A 96 16.24 2.73 -5.41
CA GLU A 96 17.27 3.36 -6.24
C GLU A 96 16.86 4.76 -6.74
N ILE A 97 15.57 4.96 -7.06
CA ILE A 97 15.02 6.29 -7.36
C ILE A 97 15.20 7.23 -6.15
N VAL A 98 14.87 6.77 -4.94
CA VAL A 98 15.08 7.57 -3.72
C VAL A 98 16.56 7.88 -3.51
N GLN A 99 17.44 6.90 -3.70
CA GLN A 99 18.89 7.07 -3.56
C GLN A 99 19.44 8.14 -4.54
N ASN A 100 18.99 8.12 -5.79
CA ASN A 100 19.52 9.01 -6.83
C ASN A 100 18.86 10.40 -6.82
N TYR A 101 17.55 10.48 -6.57
CA TYR A 101 16.77 11.72 -6.67
C TYR A 101 16.40 12.34 -5.32
N GLY A 102 16.72 11.71 -4.19
CA GLY A 102 16.32 12.21 -2.86
C GLY A 102 16.74 13.65 -2.59
N GLN A 103 17.99 14.02 -2.91
CA GLN A 103 18.47 15.40 -2.78
C GLN A 103 17.78 16.36 -3.77
N ALA A 104 17.52 15.91 -4.99
CA ALA A 104 16.82 16.71 -6.00
C ALA A 104 15.37 17.00 -5.56
N TYR A 105 14.64 15.98 -5.08
CA TYR A 105 13.30 16.16 -4.52
C TYR A 105 13.33 17.12 -3.33
N LYS A 106 14.27 16.95 -2.40
CA LYS A 106 14.40 17.84 -1.24
C LYS A 106 14.56 19.30 -1.67
N ALA A 107 15.48 19.59 -2.58
CA ALA A 107 15.74 20.96 -3.04
C ALA A 107 14.51 21.59 -3.70
N VAL A 108 13.89 20.89 -4.66
CA VAL A 108 12.71 21.39 -5.38
C VAL A 108 11.51 21.57 -4.45
N LEU A 109 11.29 20.65 -3.50
CA LEU A 109 10.24 20.79 -2.50
C LEU A 109 10.50 21.99 -1.59
N ASN A 110 11.75 22.22 -1.18
CA ASN A 110 12.09 23.38 -0.36
C ASN A 110 11.88 24.71 -1.10
N GLU A 111 12.24 24.80 -2.38
CA GLU A 111 11.97 25.99 -3.19
C GLU A 111 10.47 26.26 -3.37
N LYS A 112 9.65 25.20 -3.52
CA LYS A 112 8.22 25.33 -3.77
C LYS A 112 7.38 25.55 -2.52
N PHE A 113 7.76 24.93 -1.40
CA PHE A 113 6.89 24.84 -0.21
C PHE A 113 7.57 25.32 1.09
N GLY A 114 8.85 25.70 1.04
CA GLY A 114 9.61 26.15 2.19
C GLY A 114 10.23 25.01 3.02
N ASP A 115 10.48 25.26 4.30
CA ASP A 115 11.06 24.26 5.21
C ASP A 115 9.97 23.36 5.82
N GLY A 116 10.07 22.05 5.58
CA GLY A 116 9.03 21.09 5.92
C GLY A 116 9.20 19.75 5.22
N ILE A 117 8.15 18.93 5.25
CA ILE A 117 8.13 17.59 4.64
C ILE A 117 6.83 17.30 3.90
N MET A 118 6.91 16.42 2.90
CA MET A 118 5.74 15.72 2.37
C MET A 118 5.40 14.56 3.31
N SER A 119 4.19 14.57 3.89
CA SER A 119 3.74 13.52 4.80
C SER A 119 3.60 12.17 4.09
N ALA A 120 4.05 11.10 4.74
CA ALA A 120 3.75 9.71 4.37
C ALA A 120 2.59 9.10 5.19
N ILE A 121 1.91 9.89 6.03
CA ILE A 121 0.74 9.48 6.83
C ILE A 121 -0.54 10.13 6.28
N ALA A 122 -0.55 11.45 6.15
CA ALA A 122 -1.59 12.18 5.42
C ALA A 122 -1.26 12.10 3.92
N PHE A 123 -1.38 10.88 3.38
CA PHE A 123 -0.79 10.46 2.12
C PHE A 123 -1.71 9.52 1.35
N SER A 124 -1.59 9.54 0.02
CA SER A 124 -2.20 8.58 -0.89
C SER A 124 -1.22 8.28 -2.02
N THR A 125 -1.25 7.04 -2.52
CA THR A 125 -0.47 6.61 -3.69
C THR A 125 -1.34 5.79 -4.62
N LYS A 126 -1.00 5.77 -5.90
CA LYS A 126 -1.67 5.02 -6.97
C LYS A 126 -0.67 4.51 -7.99
N VAL A 127 -1.06 3.47 -8.71
CA VAL A 127 -0.34 2.94 -9.87
C VAL A 127 -1.26 2.98 -11.07
N ASP A 128 -0.80 3.61 -12.15
CA ASP A 128 -1.50 3.68 -13.42
C ASP A 128 -0.60 3.10 -14.52
N LYS A 129 -1.23 2.48 -15.53
CA LYS A 129 -0.55 2.03 -16.75
C LYS A 129 -0.78 3.07 -17.84
N GLU A 130 0.31 3.55 -18.42
CA GLU A 130 0.30 4.47 -19.56
C GLU A 130 0.93 3.80 -20.78
N VAL A 131 0.47 4.14 -21.98
CA VAL A 131 1.08 3.70 -23.24
C VAL A 131 1.38 4.95 -24.05
N ASP A 132 2.65 5.16 -24.41
CA ASP A 132 3.06 6.33 -25.18
C ASP A 132 2.70 6.20 -26.67
N GLU A 133 2.92 7.27 -27.43
CA GLU A 133 2.64 7.32 -28.88
C GLU A 133 3.43 6.29 -29.70
N GLN A 134 4.53 5.77 -29.15
CA GLN A 134 5.39 4.75 -29.78
C GLN A 134 4.96 3.33 -29.40
N GLY A 135 3.94 3.18 -28.54
CA GLY A 135 3.43 1.91 -28.05
C GLY A 135 4.19 1.34 -26.86
N ASN A 136 5.13 2.08 -26.27
CA ASN A 136 5.82 1.62 -25.06
C ASN A 136 4.90 1.74 -23.85
N THR A 137 4.88 0.70 -23.02
CA THR A 137 4.14 0.72 -21.75
C THR A 137 4.99 1.33 -20.63
N TRP A 138 4.42 2.30 -19.94
CA TRP A 138 5.00 2.97 -18.79
C TRP A 138 4.19 2.68 -17.52
N VAL A 139 4.88 2.64 -16.39
CA VAL A 139 4.26 2.56 -15.06
C VAL A 139 4.33 3.95 -14.45
N LEU A 140 3.16 4.53 -14.16
CA LEU A 140 3.05 5.81 -13.48
C LEU A 140 2.72 5.55 -12.00
N ILE A 141 3.64 5.93 -11.11
CA ILE A 141 3.40 5.91 -9.66
C ILE A 141 3.19 7.34 -9.18
N SER A 142 1.99 7.62 -8.66
CA SER A 142 1.65 8.94 -8.14
C SER A 142 1.80 8.98 -6.63
N MET A 143 2.63 9.88 -6.10
CA MET A 143 2.79 10.12 -4.66
C MET A 143 2.16 11.46 -4.28
N ARG A 144 1.10 11.44 -3.47
CA ARG A 144 0.37 12.65 -3.03
C ARG A 144 0.34 12.73 -1.52
N GLY A 145 1.26 13.51 -0.95
CA GLY A 145 1.31 13.77 0.49
C GLY A 145 0.98 15.22 0.85
N LYS A 146 0.35 15.42 2.00
CA LYS A 146 0.15 16.75 2.58
C LYS A 146 1.50 17.37 2.95
N TRP A 147 1.74 18.63 2.57
CA TRP A 147 2.90 19.39 3.04
C TRP A 147 2.74 19.80 4.50
N LEU A 148 3.79 19.60 5.30
CA LEU A 148 3.83 19.92 6.73
C LEU A 148 5.04 20.82 7.00
N PRO A 149 4.86 22.14 7.20
CA PRO A 149 5.95 23.04 7.54
C PRO A 149 6.45 22.78 8.98
N PHE A 150 7.75 22.96 9.22
CA PHE A 150 8.29 22.90 10.57
C PHE A 150 7.82 24.10 11.40
N SER A 151 7.45 23.84 12.65
CA SER A 151 7.10 24.90 13.59
C SER A 151 8.37 25.59 14.10
N ARG A 152 8.29 26.91 14.29
CA ARG A 152 9.26 27.67 15.08
C ARG A 152 8.76 27.73 16.51
N PHE A 153 9.48 27.11 17.44
CA PHE A 153 9.18 27.12 18.87
C PHE A 153 10.45 27.45 19.67
#